data_AF-Q1XEA9-F1
#
_entry.id   AF-Q1XEA9-F1
#
_cell.length_a   1.000
_cell.length_b   1.000
_cell.length_c   1.000
_cell.angle_alpha   90.00
_cell.angle_beta   90.00
_cell.angle_gamma   90.00
#
_symmetry.space_group_name_H-M   'P 1'
#
loop_
_entity.id
_entity.type
_entity.pdbx_description
1 polymer ?
#
loop_
_entity_poly.entity_id
_entity_poly.type
_entity_poly.pdbx_seq_one_letter_code
_entity_poly.pdbx_strand_id
1 'polypeptide(L)'
;VNHPTGWFYTTKALRTLCDVWDKHGSGLTNMHGSTGDIILLGTKTENLQPCFDDLSDAGFDLGGSGSALRTPSACVGPARCEWACVHSLDICYNITMHFQDQLHRPMFPYKFKIKTSACANDCVAS
;
A
#
# COMPACT_ATOMS: atom_id res chain seq x y z
N VAL A 1 4.36 -3.60 1.92
CA VAL A 1 4.05 -2.52 2.86
C VAL A 1 3.00 -1.63 2.20
N ASN A 2 1.91 -1.33 2.93
CA ASN A 2 0.81 -0.54 2.41
C ASN A 2 1.30 0.90 2.09
N HIS A 3 0.84 1.44 0.97
CA HIS A 3 1.26 2.75 0.48
C HIS A 3 0.25 3.83 0.88
N PRO A 4 0.68 5.09 1.07
CA PRO A 4 -0.25 6.21 1.16
C PRO A 4 -1.04 6.33 -0.14
N THR A 5 -2.31 6.74 -0.05
CA THR A 5 -3.18 6.84 -1.21
C THR A 5 -2.63 7.83 -2.23
N GLY A 6 -2.65 7.44 -3.51
CA GLY A 6 -2.06 8.23 -4.60
C GLY A 6 -0.52 8.25 -4.63
N TRP A 7 0.15 7.41 -3.84
CA TRP A 7 1.62 7.30 -3.78
C TRP A 7 2.34 8.61 -3.45
N PHE A 8 1.72 9.46 -2.61
CA PHE A 8 2.33 10.69 -2.12
C PHE A 8 3.25 10.43 -0.93
N TYR A 9 4.51 10.83 -1.03
CA TYR A 9 5.50 10.64 0.02
C TYR A 9 6.20 11.94 0.41
N THR A 10 6.58 12.02 1.68
CA THR A 10 7.64 12.93 2.10
C THR A 10 9.00 12.21 2.00
N THR A 11 10.08 12.97 1.79
CA THR A 11 11.42 12.37 1.79
C THR A 11 11.78 11.76 3.15
N LYS A 12 11.23 12.29 4.24
CA LYS A 12 11.37 11.70 5.58
C LYS A 12 10.79 10.29 5.64
N ALA A 13 9.55 10.10 5.17
CA ALA A 13 8.88 8.81 5.18
C ALA A 13 9.64 7.75 4.35
N LEU A 14 10.13 8.13 3.16
CA LEU A 14 10.91 7.23 2.31
C LEU A 14 12.27 6.86 2.95
N ARG A 15 12.98 7.83 3.53
CA ARG A 15 14.25 7.54 4.22
C ARG A 15 14.05 6.61 5.40
N THR A 16 13.02 6.83 6.22
CA THR A 16 12.69 5.91 7.32
C THR A 16 12.42 4.50 6.82
N LEU A 17 11.69 4.34 5.71
CA LEU A 17 11.44 3.03 5.11
C LEU A 17 12.73 2.36 4.59
N CYS A 18 13.65 3.13 4.01
CA CYS A 18 14.98 2.65 3.65
C CYS A 18 15.79 2.22 4.89
N ASP A 19 15.83 3.03 5.94
CA ASP A 19 16.59 2.74 7.16
C ASP A 19 16.13 1.41 7.80
N VAL A 20 14.82 1.18 7.86
CA VAL A 20 14.24 -0.08 8.36
C VAL A 20 14.59 -1.25 7.43
N TRP A 21 14.52 -1.05 6.11
CA TRP A 21 14.80 -2.12 5.16
C TRP A 21 16.29 -2.48 5.05
N ASP A 22 17.19 -1.52 5.17
CA ASP A 22 18.64 -1.75 5.20
C ASP A 22 19.05 -2.53 6.46
N LYS A 23 18.33 -2.34 7.57
CA LYS A 23 18.53 -3.11 8.81
C LYS A 23 18.08 -4.57 8.68
N HIS A 24 16.96 -4.82 7.99
CA HIS A 24 16.29 -6.13 8.04
C HIS A 24 16.31 -6.92 6.74
N GLY A 25 16.70 -6.33 5.63
CA GLY A 25 16.51 -6.91 4.29
C GLY A 25 17.70 -6.74 3.37
N SER A 26 17.42 -6.87 2.08
CA SER A 26 18.43 -6.83 1.02
C SER A 26 18.80 -5.42 0.54
N GLY A 27 18.04 -4.39 0.95
CA GLY A 27 18.08 -3.06 0.37
C GLY A 27 17.40 -2.93 -1.00
N LEU A 28 16.97 -4.04 -1.63
CA LEU A 28 16.29 -4.03 -2.92
C LEU A 28 14.78 -3.79 -2.73
N THR A 29 14.19 -2.97 -3.60
CA THR A 29 12.74 -2.68 -3.56
C THR A 29 12.11 -2.65 -4.95
N ASN A 30 10.79 -2.85 -5.02
CA ASN A 30 9.99 -2.34 -6.12
C ASN A 30 9.12 -1.19 -5.61
N MET A 31 9.21 -0.06 -6.29
CA MET A 31 8.41 1.15 -6.05
C MET A 31 7.56 1.41 -7.31
N HIS A 32 6.43 0.73 -7.50
CA HIS A 32 5.67 -0.12 -6.57
C HIS A 32 5.33 -1.48 -7.19
N GLY A 33 4.69 -2.38 -6.43
CA GLY A 33 4.02 -3.54 -7.01
C GLY A 33 2.74 -3.12 -7.76
N SER A 34 2.32 -3.90 -8.76
CA SER A 34 1.12 -3.60 -9.59
C SER A 34 -0.15 -3.24 -8.82
N THR A 35 -0.39 -3.85 -7.66
CA THR A 35 -1.56 -3.53 -6.84
C THR A 35 -1.45 -2.16 -6.17
N GLY A 36 -0.21 -1.74 -5.83
CA GLY A 36 0.11 -0.44 -5.23
C GLY A 36 1.12 -0.52 -4.09
N ASP A 37 1.33 -1.69 -3.50
CA ASP A 37 2.22 -1.88 -2.34
C ASP A 37 3.68 -1.52 -2.62
N ILE A 38 4.36 -1.00 -1.60
CA ILE A 38 5.83 -0.98 -1.57
C ILE A 38 6.32 -2.41 -1.39
N ILE A 39 7.21 -2.87 -2.27
CA ILE A 39 7.80 -4.22 -2.20
C ILE A 39 9.19 -4.12 -1.60
N LEU A 40 9.39 -4.75 -0.45
CA LEU A 40 10.68 -4.94 0.19
C LEU A 40 11.21 -6.32 -0.23
N LEU A 41 12.16 -6.34 -1.17
CA LEU A 41 12.45 -7.54 -1.96
C LEU A 41 13.59 -8.37 -1.38
N GLY A 42 13.23 -9.35 -0.55
CA GLY A 42 14.16 -10.37 -0.08
C GLY A 42 14.68 -10.11 1.33
N THR A 43 14.30 -10.99 2.24
CA THR A 43 14.80 -11.08 3.61
C THR A 43 14.72 -12.53 4.09
N LYS A 44 15.22 -12.82 5.28
CA LYS A 44 15.13 -14.12 5.94
C LYS A 44 13.93 -14.16 6.90
N THR A 45 13.42 -15.36 7.17
CA THR A 45 12.26 -15.58 8.06
C THR A 45 12.43 -14.94 9.44
N GLU A 46 13.63 -15.02 10.01
CA GLU A 46 13.97 -14.44 11.33
C GLU A 46 13.80 -12.92 11.40
N ASN A 47 13.86 -12.23 10.27
CA ASN A 47 13.73 -10.78 10.19
C ASN A 47 12.30 -10.31 9.94
N LEU A 48 11.33 -11.21 9.67
CA LEU A 48 9.97 -10.81 9.31
C LEU A 48 9.26 -10.05 10.43
N GLN A 49 9.25 -10.60 11.65
CA GLN A 49 8.60 -9.96 12.80
C GLN A 49 9.35 -8.69 13.24
N PRO A 50 10.68 -8.68 13.43
CA PRO A 50 11.40 -7.46 13.78
C PRO A 50 11.26 -6.33 12.75
N CYS A 51 11.20 -6.66 11.45
CA CYS A 51 10.95 -5.68 10.40
C CYS A 51 9.53 -5.12 10.48
N PHE A 52 8.53 -5.96 10.74
CA PHE A 52 7.17 -5.50 10.95
C PHE A 52 7.04 -4.58 12.15
N ASP A 53 7.65 -4.92 13.28
CA ASP A 53 7.61 -4.10 14.50
C ASP A 53 8.20 -2.70 14.23
N ASP A 54 9.38 -2.62 13.62
CA ASP A 54 10.02 -1.35 13.26
C ASP A 54 9.20 -0.54 12.22
N LEU A 55 8.55 -1.21 11.25
CA LEU A 55 7.66 -0.55 10.29
C LEU A 55 6.41 0.01 10.98
N SER A 56 5.80 -0.77 11.88
CA SER A 56 4.61 -0.40 12.65
C SER A 56 4.91 0.81 13.55
N ASP A 57 6.04 0.80 14.25
CA ASP A 57 6.51 1.93 15.06
C ASP A 57 6.76 3.19 14.22
N ALA A 58 7.16 3.01 12.95
CA ALA A 58 7.29 4.10 11.98
C ALA A 58 5.96 4.53 11.32
N GLY A 59 4.83 3.91 11.69
CA GLY A 59 3.50 4.23 11.19
C GLY A 59 3.13 3.59 9.85
N PHE A 60 3.89 2.58 9.41
CA PHE A 60 3.58 1.78 8.23
C PHE A 60 2.96 0.45 8.63
N ASP A 61 2.03 -0.04 7.82
CA ASP A 61 1.44 -1.36 8.00
C ASP A 61 1.70 -2.25 6.77
N LEU A 62 1.47 -3.55 6.91
CA LEU A 62 1.54 -4.52 5.83
C LEU A 62 0.38 -4.33 4.85
N GLY A 63 0.67 -4.65 3.59
CA GLY A 63 -0.34 -4.76 2.54
C GLY A 63 -1.05 -6.11 2.56
N GLY A 64 -2.05 -6.27 1.71
CA GLY A 64 -2.84 -7.52 1.64
C GLY A 64 -2.24 -8.57 0.71
N SER A 65 -2.28 -9.85 1.12
CA SER A 65 -1.92 -11.00 0.27
C SER A 65 -2.85 -12.20 0.54
N GLY A 66 -2.74 -13.29 -0.24
CA GLY A 66 -3.61 -14.46 -0.08
C GLY A 66 -5.07 -14.25 -0.53
N SER A 67 -5.99 -15.06 0.01
CA SER A 67 -7.44 -15.01 -0.24
C SER A 67 -8.13 -13.97 0.67
N ALA A 68 -7.73 -12.73 0.49
CA ALA A 68 -8.12 -11.57 1.30
C ALA A 68 -8.45 -10.38 0.39
N LEU A 69 -8.96 -9.31 0.99
CA LEU A 69 -8.89 -7.98 0.37
C LEU A 69 -7.42 -7.62 0.14
N ARG A 70 -7.07 -7.25 -1.09
CA ARG A 70 -5.76 -6.70 -1.39
C ARG A 70 -5.78 -5.19 -1.18
N THR A 71 -4.59 -4.63 -0.98
CA THR A 71 -4.38 -3.21 -0.81
C THR A 71 -5.13 -2.40 -1.86
N PRO A 72 -6.11 -1.58 -1.48
CA PRO A 72 -6.78 -0.68 -2.40
C PRO A 72 -5.80 0.36 -2.96
N SER A 73 -6.02 0.79 -4.19
CA SER A 73 -5.26 1.88 -4.80
C SER A 73 -6.18 2.87 -5.52
N ALA A 74 -5.70 4.10 -5.69
CA ALA A 74 -6.44 5.17 -6.34
C ALA A 74 -5.56 5.98 -7.28
N CYS A 75 -6.16 6.49 -8.36
CA CYS A 75 -5.54 7.54 -9.15
C CYS A 75 -5.36 8.81 -8.29
N VAL A 76 -4.53 9.75 -8.79
CA VAL A 76 -4.18 11.00 -8.11
C VAL A 76 -5.41 11.84 -7.69
N GLY A 77 -6.53 11.69 -8.39
CA GLY A 77 -7.79 12.32 -8.04
C GLY A 77 -7.69 13.85 -7.90
N PRO A 78 -8.47 14.46 -6.99
CA PRO A 78 -8.54 15.92 -6.88
C PRO A 78 -7.25 16.56 -6.34
N ALA A 79 -6.27 15.77 -5.88
CA ALA A 79 -4.99 16.33 -5.43
C ALA A 79 -4.22 17.02 -6.57
N ARG A 80 -4.40 16.57 -7.83
CA ARG A 80 -3.72 17.17 -8.98
C ARG A 80 -4.41 16.94 -10.34
N CYS A 81 -5.68 16.56 -10.36
CA CYS A 81 -6.43 16.35 -11.60
C CYS A 81 -7.75 17.11 -11.53
N GLU A 82 -7.93 18.05 -12.45
CA GLU A 82 -9.13 18.88 -12.61
C GLU A 82 -10.33 18.10 -13.19
N TRP A 83 -10.13 16.87 -13.67
CA TRP A 83 -11.19 15.99 -14.16
C TRP A 83 -11.74 15.03 -13.09
N ALA A 84 -11.27 15.13 -11.84
CA ALA A 84 -11.71 14.25 -10.78
C ALA A 84 -13.18 14.51 -10.41
N CYS A 85 -14.05 13.54 -10.71
CA CYS A 85 -15.48 13.62 -10.37
C CYS A 85 -15.77 13.20 -8.91
N VAL A 86 -14.84 12.49 -8.28
CA VAL A 86 -14.93 12.01 -6.89
C VAL A 86 -13.58 12.11 -6.19
N HIS A 87 -13.60 12.16 -4.85
CA HIS A 87 -12.39 12.23 -4.04
C HIS A 87 -11.71 10.85 -3.89
N SER A 88 -11.11 10.34 -4.98
CA SER A 88 -10.57 8.96 -5.06
C SER A 88 -9.59 8.61 -3.93
N LEU A 89 -8.75 9.56 -3.50
CA LEU A 89 -7.77 9.36 -2.43
C LEU A 89 -8.42 9.08 -1.07
N ASP A 90 -9.55 9.74 -0.81
CA ASP A 90 -10.28 9.63 0.46
C ASP A 90 -11.11 8.35 0.48
N ILE A 91 -11.77 8.03 -0.63
CA ILE A 91 -12.46 6.74 -0.83
C ILE A 91 -11.49 5.58 -0.59
N CYS A 92 -10.31 5.62 -1.22
CA CYS A 92 -9.30 4.57 -1.07
C CYS A 92 -8.82 4.43 0.37
N TYR A 93 -8.57 5.55 1.06
CA TYR A 93 -8.10 5.54 2.44
C TYR A 93 -9.18 4.96 3.37
N ASN A 94 -10.41 5.45 3.28
CA ASN A 94 -11.51 5.00 4.12
C ASN A 94 -11.84 3.52 3.91
N ILE A 95 -11.84 3.03 2.66
CA ILE A 95 -12.02 1.59 2.38
C ILE A 95 -10.88 0.78 3.01
N THR A 96 -9.64 1.24 2.87
CA THR A 96 -8.46 0.56 3.42
C THR A 96 -8.56 0.46 4.94
N MET A 97 -8.94 1.54 5.63
CA MET A 97 -9.04 1.57 7.10
C MET A 97 -10.27 0.81 7.60
N HIS A 98 -11.40 0.89 6.89
CA HIS A 98 -12.63 0.21 7.30
C HIS A 98 -12.53 -1.31 7.21
N PHE A 99 -11.82 -1.84 6.19
CA PHE A 99 -11.70 -3.28 5.94
C PHE A 99 -10.31 -3.85 6.30
N GLN A 100 -9.66 -3.33 7.34
CA GLN A 100 -8.35 -3.81 7.80
C GLN A 100 -8.36 -5.32 8.10
N ASP A 101 -9.39 -5.82 8.78
CA ASP A 101 -9.51 -7.24 9.12
C ASP A 101 -9.57 -8.13 7.87
N GLN A 102 -10.38 -7.75 6.87
CA GLN A 102 -10.51 -8.48 5.61
C GLN A 102 -9.23 -8.41 4.76
N LEU A 103 -8.35 -7.43 5.00
CA LEU A 103 -7.07 -7.26 4.31
C LEU A 103 -5.96 -8.09 4.97
N HIS A 104 -5.88 -8.08 6.30
CA HIS A 104 -4.84 -8.79 7.05
C HIS A 104 -5.17 -10.25 7.38
N ARG A 105 -6.46 -10.61 7.46
CA ARG A 105 -6.92 -11.95 7.86
C ARG A 105 -7.72 -12.60 6.72
N PRO A 106 -7.07 -13.42 5.88
CA PRO A 106 -7.72 -14.06 4.75
C PRO A 106 -8.94 -14.89 5.17
N MET A 107 -10.12 -14.46 4.73
CA MET A 107 -11.41 -15.08 5.04
C MET A 107 -12.29 -15.28 3.81
N PHE A 108 -11.83 -14.87 2.63
CA PHE A 108 -12.57 -14.96 1.38
C PHE A 108 -12.25 -16.26 0.63
N PRO A 109 -13.13 -16.71 -0.29
CA PRO A 109 -12.83 -17.83 -1.18
C PRO A 109 -11.61 -17.58 -2.07
N TYR A 110 -11.39 -16.33 -2.48
CA TYR A 110 -10.22 -15.93 -3.27
C TYR A 110 -9.89 -14.45 -3.07
N LYS A 111 -8.84 -13.97 -3.75
CA LYS A 111 -8.39 -12.57 -3.68
C LYS A 111 -9.47 -11.61 -4.20
N PHE A 112 -9.64 -10.48 -3.51
CA PHE A 112 -10.51 -9.39 -3.92
C PHE A 112 -9.70 -8.09 -4.03
N LYS A 113 -9.94 -7.27 -5.06
CA LYS A 113 -9.21 -6.00 -5.28
C LYS A 113 -10.19 -4.86 -5.48
N ILE A 114 -9.90 -3.72 -4.87
CA ILE A 114 -10.62 -2.46 -5.08
C ILE A 114 -9.65 -1.45 -5.67
N LYS A 115 -10.09 -0.75 -6.71
CA LYS A 115 -9.33 0.31 -7.37
C LYS A 115 -10.24 1.49 -7.64
N THR A 116 -9.77 2.70 -7.37
CA THR A 116 -10.58 3.91 -7.44
C THR A 116 -10.05 4.88 -8.49
N SER A 117 -10.75 4.95 -9.61
CA SER A 117 -10.53 5.94 -10.66
C SER A 117 -11.54 7.09 -10.53
N ALA A 118 -11.05 8.33 -10.54
CA ALA A 118 -11.88 9.51 -10.30
C ALA A 118 -12.66 9.98 -11.55
N CYS A 119 -12.34 9.44 -12.73
CA CYS A 119 -13.03 9.67 -14.00
C CYS A 119 -12.85 8.46 -14.92
N ALA A 120 -13.48 8.50 -16.11
CA ALA A 120 -13.50 7.40 -17.07
C ALA A 120 -12.14 7.10 -17.75
N ASN A 121 -11.12 7.95 -17.56
CA ASN A 121 -9.78 7.70 -18.13
C ASN A 121 -9.01 6.56 -17.44
N ASP A 122 -9.48 6.10 -16.29
CA ASP A 122 -8.97 4.93 -15.56
C ASP A 122 -7.44 4.89 -15.33
N CYS A 123 -6.90 5.94 -14.72
CA CYS A 123 -5.45 6.09 -14.54
C CYS A 123 -4.79 5.18 -13.48
N VAL A 124 -5.51 4.20 -12.91
CA VAL A 124 -5.02 3.33 -11.82
C VAL A 124 -4.99 1.84 -12.18
N ALA A 125 -5.20 1.50 -13.46
CA ALA A 125 -5.28 0.12 -13.97
C ALA A 125 -3.93 -0.63 -14.04
N SER A 126 -3.08 -0.52 -13.00
CA SER A 126 -1.76 -1.17 -12.86
C SER A 126 -1.72 -2.62 -12.35
#